data_AF-W0GWK9-F1
#
_entry.id   AF-W0GWK9-F1
#
_cell.length_a   1.000
_cell.length_b   1.000
_cell.length_c   1.000
_cell.angle_alpha   90.00
_cell.angle_beta   90.00
_cell.angle_gamma   90.00
#
_symmetry.space_group_name_H-M   'P 1'
#
loop_
_entity.id
_entity.type
_entity.pdbx_description
1 polymer ?
#
loop_
_entity_poly.entity_id
_entity_poly.type
_entity_poly.pdbx_seq_one_letter_code
_entity_poly.pdbx_strand_id
1 'polypeptide(L)'
;MTSADPTFEGVYGPYSITAADRQEVRSYRIALLITGLSLAAGVLQWWQTDSPWAWLWVLPMATALGLALRWIHIYLRPLHRALQLFWLSGCIGWGALLLQAGPTEALAALREQPLWILAIGPLFAALAGIGFKEFFCFQRPEAIGLTLLLPAALLGHLVGLINGPFCLALLESAALLLVLLALRKFGMEAAADVGDKSVFAYLDGQLPAGTP
;
A
#
# COMPACT_ATOMS: atom_id res chain seq x y z
N MET A 1 7.90 -5.94 36.93
CA MET A 1 8.07 -7.37 36.58
C MET A 1 7.82 -7.48 35.09
N THR A 2 8.86 -7.62 34.27
CA THR A 2 8.71 -7.78 32.82
C THR A 2 8.17 -9.17 32.57
N SER A 3 6.89 -9.29 32.23
CA SER A 3 6.35 -10.54 31.69
C SER A 3 7.20 -10.91 30.48
N ALA A 4 7.73 -12.13 30.44
CA ALA A 4 8.39 -12.64 29.24
C ALA A 4 7.44 -12.47 28.03
N ASP A 5 7.99 -12.11 26.88
CA ASP A 5 7.19 -11.95 25.67
C ASP A 5 6.49 -13.30 25.34
N PRO A 6 5.22 -13.27 24.90
CA PRO A 6 4.50 -14.48 24.56
C PRO A 6 5.23 -15.22 23.44
N THR A 7 5.36 -16.54 23.63
CA THR A 7 5.94 -17.49 22.68
C THR A 7 4.82 -18.12 21.86
N PHE A 8 5.02 -18.19 20.55
CA PHE A 8 4.12 -18.79 19.57
C PHE A 8 4.79 -20.03 18.99
N GLU A 9 4.01 -21.07 18.71
CA GLU A 9 4.47 -22.24 17.96
C GLU A 9 4.42 -21.94 16.46
N GLY A 10 5.59 -21.85 15.82
CA GLY A 10 5.73 -21.68 14.37
C GLY A 10 5.93 -23.00 13.65
N VAL A 11 5.82 -22.98 12.32
CA VAL A 11 5.98 -24.15 11.44
C VAL A 11 7.35 -24.82 11.65
N TYR A 12 8.42 -24.04 11.78
CA TYR A 12 9.78 -24.53 11.94
C TYR A 12 10.34 -24.36 13.37
N GLY A 13 9.45 -24.12 14.35
CA GLY A 13 9.80 -24.01 15.77
C GLY A 13 9.24 -22.75 16.45
N PRO A 14 9.41 -22.64 17.78
CA PRO A 14 8.83 -21.56 18.55
C PRO A 14 9.51 -20.22 18.26
N TYR A 15 8.72 -19.14 18.27
CA TYR A 15 9.20 -17.77 18.12
C TYR A 15 8.48 -16.82 19.07
N SER A 16 9.06 -15.65 19.33
CA SER A 16 8.44 -14.61 20.16
C SER A 16 8.32 -13.30 19.40
N ILE A 17 7.34 -12.49 19.81
CA ILE A 17 7.13 -11.14 19.28
C ILE A 17 7.76 -10.14 20.24
N THR A 18 8.87 -9.56 19.82
CA THR A 18 9.68 -8.63 20.60
C THR A 18 9.08 -7.23 20.64
N ALA A 19 9.58 -6.38 21.54
CA ALA A 19 9.22 -4.96 21.56
C ALA A 19 9.57 -4.23 20.24
N ALA A 20 10.66 -4.63 19.56
CA ALA A 20 11.04 -4.08 18.27
C ALA A 20 10.00 -4.45 17.19
N ASP A 21 9.56 -5.73 17.15
CA ASP A 21 8.52 -6.18 16.22
C ASP A 21 7.22 -5.38 16.42
N ARG A 22 6.82 -5.12 17.67
CA ARG A 22 5.63 -4.30 17.99
C ARG A 22 5.78 -2.87 17.48
N GLN A 23 6.98 -2.29 17.57
CA GLN A 23 7.25 -0.94 17.07
C GLN A 23 7.23 -0.88 15.53
N GLU A 24 7.74 -1.90 14.85
CA GLU A 24 7.68 -2.00 13.39
C GLU A 24 6.22 -2.13 12.92
N VAL A 25 5.43 -2.99 13.56
CA VAL A 25 4.00 -3.13 13.27
C VAL A 25 3.25 -1.82 13.49
N ARG A 26 3.55 -1.10 14.58
CA ARG A 26 2.94 0.21 14.83
C ARG A 26 3.29 1.20 13.72
N SER A 27 4.56 1.25 13.33
CA SER A 27 5.04 2.13 12.26
C SER A 27 4.40 1.78 10.91
N TYR A 28 4.25 0.50 10.60
CA TYR A 28 3.53 -0.01 9.44
C TYR A 28 2.07 0.44 9.41
N ARG A 29 1.33 0.26 10.53
CA ARG A 29 -0.09 0.66 10.63
C ARG A 29 -0.28 2.17 10.46
N ILE A 30 0.61 2.97 11.06
CA ILE A 30 0.59 4.44 10.90
C ILE A 30 0.87 4.82 9.45
N ALA A 31 1.87 4.21 8.83
CA ALA A 31 2.21 4.47 7.43
C ALA A 31 1.03 4.14 6.51
N LEU A 32 0.37 2.99 6.71
CA LEU A 32 -0.81 2.60 5.94
C LEU A 32 -1.97 3.60 6.09
N LEU A 33 -2.19 4.09 7.31
CA LEU A 33 -3.22 5.10 7.58
C LEU A 33 -2.90 6.44 6.89
N ILE A 34 -1.64 6.90 6.95
CA ILE A 34 -1.21 8.14 6.28
C ILE A 34 -1.38 8.00 4.76
N THR A 35 -1.03 6.84 4.18
CA THR A 35 -1.25 6.58 2.75
C THR A 35 -2.72 6.70 2.37
N GLY A 36 -3.63 6.08 3.14
CA GLY A 36 -5.07 6.15 2.89
C GLY A 36 -5.65 7.55 3.04
N LEU A 37 -5.29 8.25 4.12
CA LEU A 37 -5.75 9.63 4.36
C LEU A 37 -5.24 10.59 3.30
N SER A 38 -3.97 10.44 2.86
CA SER A 38 -3.40 11.28 1.82
C SER A 38 -4.08 11.04 0.47
N LEU A 39 -4.34 9.78 0.12
CA LEU A 39 -5.06 9.46 -1.11
C LEU A 39 -6.49 10.04 -1.09
N ALA A 40 -7.23 9.83 0.00
CA ALA A 40 -8.59 10.35 0.15
C ALA A 40 -8.61 11.88 0.09
N ALA A 41 -7.73 12.55 0.84
CA ALA A 41 -7.64 14.01 0.83
C ALA A 41 -7.26 14.56 -0.56
N GLY A 42 -6.34 13.91 -1.27
CA GLY A 42 -5.93 14.30 -2.62
C GLY A 42 -7.04 14.16 -3.64
N VAL A 43 -7.72 13.01 -3.66
CA VAL A 43 -8.84 12.75 -4.58
C VAL A 43 -10.02 13.67 -4.26
N LEU A 44 -10.38 13.81 -2.98
CA LEU A 44 -11.46 14.70 -2.54
C LEU A 44 -11.19 16.17 -2.89
N GLN A 45 -9.96 16.66 -2.62
CA GLN A 45 -9.58 18.03 -2.98
C GLN A 45 -9.67 18.23 -4.48
N TRP A 46 -9.13 17.32 -5.28
CA TRP A 46 -9.18 17.43 -6.73
C TRP A 46 -10.61 17.42 -7.25
N TRP A 47 -11.45 16.53 -6.74
CA TRP A 47 -12.85 16.42 -7.16
C TRP A 47 -13.67 17.67 -6.79
N GLN A 48 -13.56 18.19 -5.57
CA GLN A 48 -14.40 19.29 -5.12
C GLN A 48 -13.97 20.66 -5.63
N THR A 49 -12.67 20.87 -5.78
CA THR A 49 -12.12 22.23 -6.01
C THR A 49 -11.43 22.39 -7.35
N ASP A 50 -11.24 21.29 -8.10
CA ASP A 50 -10.35 21.23 -9.27
C ASP A 50 -8.98 21.86 -9.03
N SER A 51 -8.50 21.81 -7.78
CA SER A 51 -7.27 22.50 -7.40
C SER A 51 -6.06 21.89 -8.10
N PRO A 52 -5.24 22.69 -8.81
CA PRO A 52 -4.03 22.20 -9.46
C PRO A 52 -3.00 21.69 -8.44
N TRP A 53 -3.15 22.02 -7.17
CA TRP A 53 -2.22 21.64 -6.10
C TRP A 53 -2.60 20.33 -5.40
N ALA A 54 -3.69 19.65 -5.81
CA ALA A 54 -4.10 18.39 -5.17
C ALA A 54 -3.05 17.27 -5.31
N TRP A 55 -2.15 17.35 -6.31
CA TRP A 55 -1.03 16.40 -6.43
C TRP A 55 -0.06 16.47 -5.24
N LEU A 56 -0.04 17.54 -4.45
CA LEU A 56 0.83 17.64 -3.27
C LEU A 56 0.58 16.50 -2.28
N TRP A 57 -0.64 15.96 -2.22
CA TRP A 57 -0.98 14.79 -1.41
C TRP A 57 -0.29 13.50 -1.86
N VAL A 58 0.23 13.45 -3.08
CA VAL A 58 1.06 12.34 -3.56
C VAL A 58 2.36 12.24 -2.76
N LEU A 59 2.90 13.35 -2.25
CA LEU A 59 4.15 13.34 -1.46
C LEU A 59 4.00 12.56 -0.15
N PRO A 60 3.08 12.90 0.78
CA PRO A 60 2.87 12.10 1.98
C PRO A 60 2.33 10.71 1.65
N MET A 61 1.53 10.54 0.59
CA MET A 61 1.04 9.23 0.17
C MET A 61 2.17 8.29 -0.24
N ALA A 62 3.05 8.72 -1.16
CA ALA A 62 4.13 7.93 -1.71
C ALA A 62 5.21 7.64 -0.66
N THR A 63 5.56 8.64 0.16
CA THR A 63 6.53 8.43 1.25
C THR A 63 6.00 7.45 2.29
N ALA A 64 4.75 7.61 2.74
CA ALA A 64 4.13 6.67 3.67
C ALA A 64 3.97 5.27 3.07
N LEU A 65 3.64 5.16 1.78
CA LEU A 65 3.57 3.87 1.09
C LEU A 65 4.92 3.17 1.05
N GLY A 66 6.00 3.91 0.75
CA GLY A 66 7.36 3.37 0.78
C GLY A 66 7.78 2.90 2.18
N LEU A 67 7.41 3.65 3.21
CA LEU A 67 7.60 3.26 4.61
C LEU A 67 6.78 2.01 4.97
N ALA A 68 5.52 1.92 4.53
CA ALA A 68 4.70 0.73 4.72
C ALA A 68 5.35 -0.49 4.05
N LEU A 69 5.87 -0.35 2.84
CA LEU A 69 6.61 -1.40 2.12
C LEU A 69 7.93 -1.78 2.81
N ARG A 70 8.51 -0.91 3.65
CA ARG A 70 9.71 -1.25 4.43
C ARG A 70 9.40 -2.19 5.61
N TRP A 71 8.26 -2.00 6.28
CA TRP A 71 7.90 -2.74 7.49
C TRP A 71 6.88 -3.86 7.27
N ILE A 72 6.28 -3.94 6.08
CA ILE A 72 5.37 -5.03 5.75
C ILE A 72 6.12 -6.36 5.71
N HIS A 73 5.61 -7.34 6.45
CA HIS A 73 6.14 -8.69 6.44
C HIS A 73 5.44 -9.49 5.32
N ILE A 74 6.19 -9.88 4.30
CA ILE A 74 5.71 -10.65 3.14
C ILE A 74 6.62 -11.87 2.96
N TYR A 75 6.06 -13.08 3.06
CA TYR A 75 6.82 -14.31 2.86
C TYR A 75 7.39 -14.44 1.44
N LEU A 76 6.61 -14.04 0.43
CA LEU A 76 7.00 -14.11 -0.97
C LEU A 76 7.93 -12.93 -1.34
N ARG A 77 9.25 -13.12 -1.21
CA ARG A 77 10.25 -12.10 -1.58
C ARG A 77 10.09 -11.54 -3.00
N PRO A 78 9.78 -12.33 -4.05
CA PRO A 78 9.57 -11.78 -5.39
C PRO A 78 8.40 -10.80 -5.45
N LEU A 79 7.31 -11.10 -4.72
CA LEU A 79 6.16 -10.21 -4.61
C LEU A 79 6.57 -8.90 -3.93
N HIS A 80 7.26 -8.98 -2.78
CA HIS A 80 7.72 -7.79 -2.05
C HIS A 80 8.59 -6.88 -2.92
N ARG A 81 9.55 -7.45 -3.65
CA ARG A 81 10.42 -6.70 -4.57
C ARG A 81 9.63 -6.07 -5.72
N ALA A 82 8.65 -6.79 -6.28
CA ALA A 82 7.79 -6.22 -7.32
C ALA A 82 7.02 -5.00 -6.81
N LEU A 83 6.50 -5.03 -5.57
CA LEU A 83 5.83 -3.87 -4.97
C LEU A 83 6.77 -2.67 -4.78
N GLN A 84 8.02 -2.92 -4.37
CA GLN A 84 9.04 -1.87 -4.26
C GLN A 84 9.39 -1.25 -5.61
N LEU A 85 9.50 -2.06 -6.67
CA LEU A 85 9.74 -1.58 -8.03
C LEU A 85 8.56 -0.78 -8.56
N PHE A 86 7.33 -1.23 -8.30
CA PHE A 86 6.11 -0.49 -8.63
C PHE A 86 6.02 0.85 -7.90
N TRP A 87 6.34 0.87 -6.60
CA TRP A 87 6.44 2.12 -5.84
C TRP A 87 7.47 3.08 -6.44
N LEU A 88 8.69 2.60 -6.70
CA LEU A 88 9.78 3.43 -7.23
C LEU A 88 9.45 3.95 -8.63
N SER A 89 8.98 3.08 -9.53
CA SER A 89 8.59 3.46 -10.89
C SER A 89 7.44 4.47 -10.89
N GLY A 90 6.45 4.31 -10.01
CA GLY A 90 5.36 5.26 -9.86
C GLY A 90 5.83 6.63 -9.34
N CYS A 91 6.77 6.66 -8.40
CA CYS A 91 7.42 7.90 -7.96
C CYS A 91 8.18 8.60 -9.10
N ILE A 92 8.92 7.83 -9.90
CA ILE A 92 9.62 8.35 -11.08
C ILE A 92 8.61 8.89 -12.11
N GLY A 93 7.50 8.18 -12.33
CA GLY A 93 6.43 8.60 -13.24
C GLY A 93 5.79 9.93 -12.82
N TRP A 94 5.53 10.11 -11.52
CA TRP A 94 5.07 11.40 -10.99
C TRP A 94 6.10 12.51 -11.17
N GLY A 95 7.38 12.22 -10.91
CA GLY A 95 8.48 13.16 -11.16
C GLY A 95 8.56 13.57 -12.63
N ALA A 96 8.47 12.63 -13.56
CA ALA A 96 8.47 12.88 -15.00
C ALA A 96 7.28 13.74 -15.43
N LEU A 97 6.07 13.42 -14.95
CA LEU A 97 4.87 14.21 -15.21
C LEU A 97 5.02 15.65 -14.71
N LEU A 98 5.52 15.84 -13.49
CA LEU A 98 5.74 17.17 -12.91
C LEU A 98 6.82 17.96 -13.65
N LEU A 99 7.87 17.31 -14.14
CA LEU A 99 8.92 17.96 -14.94
C LEU A 99 8.43 18.33 -16.34
N GLN A 100 7.57 17.51 -16.95
CA GLN A 100 7.08 17.74 -18.31
C GLN A 100 5.93 18.74 -18.38
N ALA A 101 4.92 18.59 -17.53
CA ALA A 101 3.74 19.46 -17.53
C ALA A 101 3.92 20.68 -16.61
N GLY A 102 4.73 20.55 -15.55
CA GLY A 102 4.83 21.54 -14.50
C GLY A 102 3.85 21.28 -13.34
N PRO A 103 4.11 21.80 -12.13
CA PRO A 103 3.29 21.57 -10.95
C PRO A 103 1.82 22.00 -11.07
N THR A 104 1.51 23.06 -11.81
CA THR A 104 0.14 23.56 -11.92
C THR A 104 -0.68 22.81 -12.96
N GLU A 105 -0.01 22.26 -13.99
CA GLU A 105 -0.69 21.59 -15.11
C GLU A 105 -0.66 20.06 -15.01
N ALA A 106 0.09 19.47 -14.07
CA ALA A 106 0.25 18.02 -13.97
C ALA A 106 -1.08 17.24 -13.94
N LEU A 107 -2.05 17.73 -13.17
CA LEU A 107 -3.39 17.11 -13.09
C LEU A 107 -4.23 17.34 -14.34
N ALA A 108 -4.08 18.49 -15.00
CA ALA A 108 -4.72 18.78 -16.29
C ALA A 108 -4.14 17.87 -17.39
N ALA A 109 -2.82 17.73 -17.45
CA ALA A 109 -2.13 16.82 -18.36
C ALA A 109 -2.56 15.35 -18.16
N LEU A 110 -2.79 14.92 -16.92
CA LEU A 110 -3.31 13.58 -16.63
C LEU A 110 -4.75 13.39 -17.15
N ARG A 111 -5.59 14.44 -17.08
CA ARG A 111 -6.97 14.44 -17.58
C ARG A 111 -7.04 14.44 -19.11
N GLU A 112 -6.16 15.21 -19.75
CA GLU A 112 -6.10 15.34 -21.21
C GLU A 112 -5.43 14.15 -21.89
N GLN A 113 -4.43 13.55 -21.24
CA GLN A 113 -3.65 12.44 -21.77
C GLN A 113 -3.63 11.27 -20.77
N PRO A 114 -4.66 10.40 -20.79
CA PRO A 114 -4.75 9.25 -19.87
C PRO A 114 -3.56 8.28 -19.94
N LEU A 115 -2.74 8.33 -21.00
CA LEU A 115 -1.53 7.52 -21.13
C LEU A 115 -0.54 7.74 -19.97
N TRP A 116 -0.58 8.91 -19.31
CA TRP A 116 0.17 9.18 -18.09
C TRP A 116 -0.14 8.22 -16.94
N ILE A 117 -1.31 7.57 -16.95
CA ILE A 117 -1.66 6.49 -16.01
C ILE A 117 -0.66 5.33 -16.09
N LEU A 118 -0.04 5.06 -17.25
CA LEU A 118 1.01 4.03 -17.34
C LEU A 118 2.28 4.42 -16.56
N ALA A 119 2.57 5.73 -16.45
CA ALA A 119 3.73 6.22 -15.71
C ALA A 119 3.46 6.29 -14.21
N ILE A 120 2.29 6.81 -13.79
CA ILE A 120 1.96 6.98 -12.36
C ILE A 120 1.27 5.77 -11.73
N GLY A 121 0.58 4.96 -12.55
CA GLY A 121 -0.20 3.79 -12.16
C GLY A 121 0.57 2.74 -11.37
N PRO A 122 1.87 2.49 -11.62
CA PRO A 122 2.66 1.60 -10.78
C PRO A 122 2.61 1.96 -9.28
N LEU A 123 2.51 3.24 -8.91
CA LEU A 123 2.36 3.62 -7.49
C LEU A 123 1.08 3.03 -6.88
N PHE A 124 -0.01 3.06 -7.63
CA PHE A 124 -1.30 2.50 -7.22
C PHE A 124 -1.31 0.97 -7.34
N ALA A 125 -0.53 0.38 -8.26
CA ALA A 125 -0.33 -1.07 -8.32
C ALA A 125 0.40 -1.59 -7.07
N ALA A 126 1.40 -0.85 -6.57
CA ALA A 126 2.03 -1.17 -5.29
C ALA A 126 1.02 -1.14 -4.13
N LEU A 127 0.14 -0.14 -4.12
CA LEU A 127 -0.92 -0.03 -3.10
C LEU A 127 -1.96 -1.17 -3.21
N ALA A 128 -2.39 -1.51 -4.42
CA ALA A 128 -3.26 -2.65 -4.67
C ALA A 128 -2.61 -3.96 -4.23
N GLY A 129 -1.28 -4.10 -4.40
CA GLY A 129 -0.52 -5.24 -3.93
C GLY A 129 -0.45 -5.37 -2.40
N ILE A 130 -0.45 -4.25 -1.67
CA ILE A 130 -0.67 -4.30 -0.21
C ILE A 130 -2.08 -4.81 0.09
N GLY A 131 -3.09 -4.28 -0.59
CA GLY A 131 -4.46 -4.80 -0.47
C GLY A 131 -4.56 -6.30 -0.73
N PHE A 132 -3.88 -6.78 -1.75
CA PHE A 132 -3.81 -8.20 -2.10
C PHE A 132 -3.21 -9.02 -0.94
N LYS A 133 -2.04 -8.62 -0.42
CA LYS A 133 -1.44 -9.28 0.75
C LYS A 133 -2.42 -9.34 1.92
N GLU A 134 -3.05 -8.21 2.23
CA GLU A 134 -3.99 -8.06 3.35
C GLU A 134 -5.24 -8.91 3.16
N PHE A 135 -5.69 -9.10 1.92
CA PHE A 135 -6.78 -10.02 1.59
C PHE A 135 -6.40 -11.47 1.90
N PHE A 136 -5.21 -11.94 1.52
CA PHE A 136 -4.78 -13.29 1.88
C PHE A 136 -4.60 -13.50 3.38
N CYS A 137 -4.16 -12.47 4.11
CA CYS A 137 -3.98 -12.55 5.56
C CYS A 137 -5.30 -12.52 6.35
N PHE A 138 -6.24 -11.63 5.97
CA PHE A 138 -7.40 -11.32 6.82
C PHE A 138 -8.76 -11.55 6.16
N GLN A 139 -8.79 -11.80 4.84
CA GLN A 139 -10.00 -12.05 4.04
C GLN A 139 -11.08 -10.98 4.25
N ARG A 140 -10.65 -9.73 4.42
CA ARG A 140 -11.52 -8.59 4.70
C ARG A 140 -12.05 -7.98 3.40
N PRO A 141 -13.33 -7.56 3.35
CA PRO A 141 -13.90 -6.95 2.15
C PRO A 141 -13.20 -5.65 1.75
N GLU A 142 -12.65 -4.90 2.69
CA GLU A 142 -11.88 -3.68 2.42
C GLU A 142 -10.62 -3.97 1.60
N ALA A 143 -9.93 -5.07 1.90
CA ALA A 143 -8.74 -5.49 1.18
C ALA A 143 -9.06 -5.97 -0.24
N ILE A 144 -10.18 -6.69 -0.41
CA ILE A 144 -10.71 -7.06 -1.73
C ILE A 144 -11.04 -5.81 -2.54
N GLY A 145 -11.78 -4.87 -1.93
CA GLY A 145 -12.16 -3.63 -2.58
C GLY A 145 -10.93 -2.83 -3.03
N LEU A 146 -9.92 -2.66 -2.19
CA LEU A 146 -8.68 -1.98 -2.57
C LEU A 146 -7.99 -2.65 -3.78
N THR A 147 -7.91 -3.98 -3.75
CA THR A 147 -7.25 -4.78 -4.80
C THR A 147 -7.96 -4.69 -6.14
N LEU A 148 -9.30 -4.55 -6.14
CA LEU A 148 -10.11 -4.53 -7.36
C LEU A 148 -10.42 -3.12 -7.86
N LEU A 149 -10.75 -2.18 -6.96
CA LEU A 149 -11.19 -0.83 -7.33
C LEU A 149 -10.07 0.00 -7.94
N LEU A 150 -8.84 -0.07 -7.40
CA LEU A 150 -7.70 0.67 -7.95
C LEU A 150 -7.40 0.31 -9.42
N PRO A 151 -7.18 -0.97 -9.79
CA PRO A 151 -6.95 -1.32 -11.18
C PRO A 151 -8.19 -1.08 -12.06
N ALA A 152 -9.40 -1.32 -11.55
CA ALA A 152 -10.63 -1.03 -12.30
C ALA A 152 -10.77 0.46 -12.64
N ALA A 153 -10.43 1.34 -11.69
CA ALA A 153 -10.45 2.79 -11.90
C ALA A 153 -9.42 3.21 -12.94
N LEU A 154 -8.15 2.86 -12.72
CA LEU A 154 -7.05 3.35 -13.55
C LEU A 154 -7.03 2.74 -14.94
N LEU A 155 -7.15 1.41 -15.04
CA LEU A 155 -7.15 0.72 -16.33
C LEU A 155 -8.44 0.99 -17.09
N GLY A 156 -9.59 0.99 -16.40
CA GLY A 156 -10.87 1.33 -17.01
C GLY A 156 -10.85 2.72 -17.62
N HIS A 157 -10.24 3.70 -16.93
CA HIS A 157 -10.14 5.06 -17.45
C HIS A 157 -9.13 5.14 -18.61
N LEU A 158 -7.97 4.48 -18.48
CA LEU A 158 -6.94 4.40 -19.51
C LEU A 158 -7.47 3.85 -20.84
N VAL A 159 -8.29 2.79 -20.81
CA VAL A 159 -8.86 2.18 -22.02
C VAL A 159 -10.17 2.83 -22.48
N GLY A 160 -10.63 3.89 -21.80
CA GLY A 160 -11.85 4.62 -22.15
C GLY A 160 -13.16 3.90 -21.79
N LEU A 161 -13.13 2.86 -20.96
CA LEU A 161 -14.33 2.15 -20.48
C LEU A 161 -15.11 2.95 -19.43
N ILE A 162 -14.44 3.83 -18.68
CA ILE A 162 -15.08 4.67 -17.67
C ILE A 162 -14.69 6.14 -17.81
N ASN A 163 -15.61 7.02 -17.44
CA ASN A 163 -15.40 8.47 -17.45
C ASN A 163 -14.60 8.94 -16.22
N GLY A 164 -14.11 10.18 -16.28
CA GLY A 164 -13.32 10.80 -15.21
C GLY A 164 -14.02 10.80 -13.83
N PRO A 165 -15.28 11.26 -13.73
CA PRO A 165 -15.99 11.26 -12.45
C PRO A 165 -16.16 9.87 -11.82
N PHE A 166 -16.45 8.84 -12.62
CA PHE A 166 -16.56 7.48 -12.11
C PHE A 166 -15.19 6.92 -11.68
N CYS A 167 -14.11 7.24 -12.42
CA CYS A 167 -12.75 6.93 -12.01
C CYS A 167 -12.42 7.54 -10.63
N LEU A 168 -12.70 8.83 -10.43
CA LEU A 168 -12.49 9.50 -9.14
C LEU A 168 -13.33 8.87 -8.02
N ALA A 169 -14.59 8.50 -8.29
CA ALA A 169 -15.44 7.83 -7.31
C ALA A 169 -14.88 6.46 -6.87
N LEU A 170 -14.32 5.68 -7.80
CA LEU A 170 -13.69 4.41 -7.49
C LEU A 170 -12.39 4.59 -6.70
N LEU A 171 -11.57 5.59 -7.06
CA LEU A 171 -10.35 5.93 -6.32
C LEU A 171 -10.66 6.40 -4.90
N GLU A 172 -11.65 7.27 -4.73
CA GLU A 172 -12.10 7.74 -3.41
C GLU A 172 -12.61 6.58 -2.56
N SER A 173 -13.44 5.70 -3.15
CA SER A 173 -13.93 4.51 -2.47
C SER A 173 -12.77 3.60 -2.02
N ALA A 174 -11.78 3.37 -2.89
CA ALA A 174 -10.59 2.60 -2.54
C ALA A 174 -9.78 3.24 -1.41
N ALA A 175 -9.65 4.58 -1.41
CA ALA A 175 -8.97 5.33 -0.36
C ALA A 175 -9.66 5.19 1.01
N LEU A 176 -10.98 5.31 1.03
CA LEU A 176 -11.77 5.15 2.25
C LEU A 176 -11.71 3.71 2.79
N LEU A 177 -11.73 2.71 1.91
CA LEU A 177 -11.53 1.31 2.31
C LEU A 177 -10.14 1.08 2.89
N LEU A 178 -9.10 1.72 2.34
CA LEU A 178 -7.75 1.66 2.89
C LEU A 178 -7.66 2.31 4.28
N VAL A 179 -8.33 3.45 4.50
CA VAL A 179 -8.43 4.08 5.83
C VAL A 179 -9.14 3.15 6.81
N LEU A 180 -10.27 2.56 6.40
CA LEU A 180 -11.03 1.63 7.24
C LEU A 180 -10.20 0.38 7.59
N LEU A 181 -9.49 -0.19 6.62
CA LEU A 181 -8.57 -1.31 6.81
C LEU A 181 -7.47 -0.92 7.81
N ALA A 182 -6.82 0.23 7.62
CA ALA A 182 -5.74 0.69 8.49
C ALA A 182 -6.22 0.91 9.94
N LEU A 183 -7.39 1.54 10.13
CA LEU A 183 -7.98 1.77 11.45
C LEU A 183 -8.29 0.45 12.17
N ARG A 184 -8.86 -0.54 11.46
CA ARG A 184 -9.17 -1.85 12.03
C ARG A 184 -7.92 -2.58 12.51
N LYS A 185 -6.78 -2.39 11.85
CA LYS A 185 -5.51 -3.02 12.26
C LYS A 185 -5.03 -2.55 13.63
N PHE A 186 -5.36 -1.32 14.07
CA PHE A 186 -4.94 -0.86 15.41
C PHE A 186 -5.56 -1.67 16.56
N GLY A 187 -6.70 -2.33 16.35
CA GLY A 187 -7.33 -3.22 17.33
C GLY A 187 -6.78 -4.65 17.33
N MET A 188 -5.81 -4.98 16.48
CA MET A 188 -5.28 -6.34 16.32
C MET A 188 -3.96 -6.54 17.04
N GLU A 189 -3.69 -7.76 17.47
CA GLU A 189 -2.39 -8.15 18.02
C GLU A 189 -1.27 -7.96 16.99
N ALA A 190 -0.06 -7.60 17.44
CA ALA A 190 1.06 -7.38 16.55
C ALA A 190 1.50 -8.66 15.81
N ALA A 191 1.32 -9.83 16.43
CA ALA A 191 1.64 -11.13 15.85
C ALA A 191 0.96 -11.35 14.49
N ALA A 192 -0.26 -10.82 14.32
CA ALA A 192 -1.02 -10.94 13.09
C ALA A 192 -0.38 -10.24 11.87
N ASP A 193 0.42 -9.20 12.11
CA ASP A 193 1.11 -8.44 11.06
C ASP A 193 2.53 -8.92 10.78
N VAL A 194 3.20 -9.50 11.78
CA VAL A 194 4.55 -10.06 11.67
C VAL A 194 4.52 -11.42 10.94
N GLY A 195 3.50 -12.23 11.20
CA GLY A 195 3.45 -13.61 10.74
C GLY A 195 4.38 -14.53 11.53
N ASP A 196 4.65 -15.69 10.96
CA ASP A 196 5.49 -16.75 11.52
C ASP A 196 6.97 -16.46 11.24
N LYS A 197 7.70 -16.06 12.28
CA LYS A 197 9.14 -15.76 12.18
C LYS A 197 9.99 -16.99 11.88
N SER A 198 9.52 -18.20 12.21
CA SER A 198 10.23 -19.44 11.91
C SER A 198 10.31 -19.66 10.39
N VAL A 199 9.25 -19.30 9.65
CA VAL A 199 9.22 -19.35 8.17
C VAL A 199 10.23 -18.37 7.59
N PHE A 200 10.33 -17.16 8.13
CA PHE A 200 11.35 -16.19 7.70
C PHE A 200 12.77 -16.70 7.96
N ALA A 201 13.04 -17.27 9.14
CA ALA A 201 14.34 -17.85 9.48
C ALA A 201 14.72 -19.00 8.53
N TYR A 202 13.77 -19.86 8.17
CA TYR A 202 13.97 -20.92 7.18
C TYR A 202 14.29 -20.35 5.79
N LEU A 203 13.49 -19.39 5.30
CA LEU A 203 13.73 -18.74 4.00
C LEU A 203 15.06 -17.98 3.94
N ASP A 204 15.53 -17.44 5.07
CA ASP A 204 16.83 -16.77 5.20
C ASP A 204 18.00 -17.76 5.32
N GLY A 205 17.74 -19.07 5.38
CA GLY A 205 18.78 -20.10 5.55
C GLY A 205 19.40 -20.12 6.95
N GLN A 206 18.72 -19.53 7.94
CA GLN A 206 19.15 -19.53 9.35
C GLN A 206 18.80 -20.86 10.04
N LEU A 207 17.95 -21.69 9.42
CA LEU A 207 17.63 -23.03 9.86
C LEU A 207 18.22 -24.08 8.90
N PRO A 208 18.66 -25.26 9.40
CA PRO A 208 19.25 -26.30 8.58
C PRO A 208 18.27 -26.80 7.51
N ALA A 209 18.76 -27.08 6.29
CA ALA A 209 18.00 -27.77 5.25
C ALA A 209 17.61 -29.17 5.76
N GLY A 210 16.33 -29.38 6.07
CA GLY A 210 15.84 -30.59 6.75
C GLY A 210 15.10 -30.33 8.07
N THR A 211 14.87 -29.07 8.44
CA THR A 211 13.78 -28.75 9.36
C THR A 211 12.45 -29.23 8.73
N PRO A 212 11.60 -29.94 9.51
CA PRO A 212 10.49 -30.74 8.98
C PRO A 212 9.45 -29.95 8.19
#